data_AF-A0A3D4YG31-F1
#
_entry.id   AF-A0A3D4YG31-F1
#
_cell.length_a   1.000
_cell.length_b   1.000
_cell.length_c   1.000
_cell.angle_alpha   90.00
_cell.angle_beta   90.00
_cell.angle_gamma   90.00
#
_symmetry.space_group_name_H-M   'P 1'
#
loop_
_entity.id
_entity.type
_entity.pdbx_description
1 polymer ?
#
loop_
_entity_poly.entity_id
_entity_poly.type
_entity_poly.pdbx_seq_one_letter_code
_entity_poly.pdbx_strand_id
1 'polypeptide(L)'
;DDSIVRGTTSARIVGLLRDAGATEIHFRSSAPPFLNPCYYGTDIDSREHLIACNHSVEEIRAMIGADSLGYLDPADLPKLSGDSAVGGCCSACFNGEYPTEIPTHHSKMRFEGKISEKEKEEKDGASDEQKSK
;
A
#
# COMPACT_ATOMS: atom_id res chain seq x y z
N ASP A 1 12.72 2.38 -8.49
CA ASP A 1 11.99 1.13 -8.24
C ASP A 1 10.52 1.33 -8.60
N ASP A 2 9.77 0.26 -8.74
CA ASP A 2 8.36 0.33 -9.11
C ASP A 2 7.51 0.99 -8.01
N SER A 3 7.80 0.69 -6.74
CA SER A 3 7.03 1.10 -5.58
C SER A 3 7.83 1.10 -4.27
N ILE A 4 7.27 1.72 -3.23
CA ILE A 4 7.71 1.57 -1.84
C ILE A 4 6.47 1.28 -0.97
N VAL A 5 6.37 0.06 -0.45
CA VAL A 5 5.26 -0.37 0.43
C VAL A 5 5.68 -0.35 1.91
N ARG A 6 6.65 -1.22 2.28
CA ARG A 6 7.21 -1.30 3.64
C ARG A 6 8.59 -0.66 3.79
N GLY A 7 9.25 -0.32 2.68
CA GLY A 7 10.59 0.26 2.66
C GLY A 7 11.76 -0.70 2.96
N THR A 8 11.53 -1.90 3.50
CA THR A 8 12.60 -2.86 3.86
C THR A 8 13.42 -3.31 2.66
N THR A 9 12.77 -3.62 1.52
CA THR A 9 13.47 -3.96 0.26
C THR A 9 14.28 -2.78 -0.24
N SER A 10 13.68 -1.58 -0.26
CA SER A 10 14.35 -0.35 -0.70
C SER A 10 15.61 -0.06 0.13
N ALA A 11 15.53 -0.18 1.46
CA ALA A 11 16.67 0.01 2.36
C ALA A 11 17.81 -1.00 2.09
N ARG A 12 17.47 -2.27 1.84
CA ARG A 12 18.45 -3.30 1.48
C ARG A 12 19.13 -2.99 0.15
N ILE A 13 18.38 -2.57 -0.87
CA ILE A 13 18.94 -2.20 -2.18
C ILE A 13 19.87 -0.99 -2.05
N VAL A 14 19.46 0.04 -1.32
CA VAL A 14 20.30 1.22 -1.08
C VAL A 14 21.59 0.84 -0.35
N GLY A 15 21.51 -0.01 0.68
CA GLY A 15 22.69 -0.53 1.38
C GLY A 15 23.67 -1.24 0.45
N LEU A 16 23.17 -2.17 -0.38
CA LEU A 16 24.00 -2.89 -1.36
C LEU A 16 24.71 -1.95 -2.35
N LEU A 17 24.01 -0.92 -2.83
CA LEU A 17 24.60 0.08 -3.73
C LEU A 17 25.67 0.91 -3.02
N ARG A 18 25.45 1.26 -1.75
CA ARG A 18 26.42 2.01 -0.95
C ARG A 18 27.68 1.17 -0.70
N ASP A 19 27.51 -0.10 -0.33
CA ASP A 19 28.61 -1.04 -0.11
C ASP A 19 29.42 -1.28 -1.40
N ALA A 20 28.77 -1.19 -2.56
CA ALA A 20 29.43 -1.24 -3.88
C ALA A 20 30.19 0.04 -4.25
N GLY A 21 30.17 1.08 -3.40
CA GLY A 21 30.93 2.32 -3.58
C GLY A 21 30.17 3.46 -4.26
N ALA A 22 28.83 3.41 -4.30
CA ALA A 22 28.04 4.54 -4.81
C ALA A 22 28.26 5.80 -3.95
N THR A 23 28.63 6.91 -4.59
CA THR A 23 28.84 8.21 -3.92
C THR A 23 27.53 8.80 -3.43
N GLU A 24 26.51 8.78 -4.28
CA GLU A 24 25.16 9.27 -3.98
C GLU A 24 24.12 8.30 -4.53
N ILE A 25 23.00 8.17 -3.82
CA ILE A 25 21.90 7.28 -4.16
C ILE A 25 20.60 8.08 -4.08
N HIS A 26 20.02 8.35 -5.24
CA HIS A 26 18.73 9.03 -5.35
C HIS A 26 17.64 8.01 -5.69
N PHE A 27 16.80 7.69 -4.72
CA PHE A 27 15.73 6.72 -4.91
C PHE A 27 14.52 7.38 -5.57
N ARG A 28 13.99 6.75 -6.63
CA ARG A 28 12.77 7.20 -7.32
C ARG A 28 11.77 6.05 -7.40
N SER A 29 10.58 6.28 -6.86
CA SER A 29 9.42 5.38 -6.98
C SER A 29 8.60 5.80 -8.19
N SER A 30 8.37 4.88 -9.13
CA SER A 30 7.47 5.15 -10.27
C SER A 30 5.99 5.07 -9.89
N ALA A 31 5.65 4.58 -8.71
CA ALA A 31 4.33 4.70 -8.12
C ALA A 31 4.27 5.86 -7.10
N PRO A 32 3.09 6.49 -6.90
CA PRO A 32 2.88 7.37 -5.75
C PRO A 32 2.94 6.60 -4.43
N PRO A 33 2.94 7.31 -3.28
CA PRO A 33 2.95 6.66 -1.98
C PRO A 33 1.68 5.81 -1.79
N PHE A 34 1.86 4.54 -1.41
CA PHE A 34 0.74 3.68 -1.02
C PHE A 34 0.23 4.09 0.35
N LEU A 35 -1.02 4.55 0.40
CA LEU A 35 -1.65 5.07 1.62
C LEU A 35 -2.86 4.25 2.05
N ASN A 36 -3.30 3.31 1.24
CA ASN A 36 -4.49 2.51 1.50
C ASN A 36 -4.31 1.06 1.04
N PRO A 37 -4.94 0.08 1.71
CA PRO A 37 -4.98 -1.31 1.24
C PRO A 37 -5.70 -1.41 -0.12
N CYS A 38 -5.63 -2.56 -0.78
CA CYS A 38 -6.46 -2.81 -1.94
C CYS A 38 -7.53 -3.85 -1.63
N TYR A 39 -8.74 -3.60 -2.13
CA TYR A 39 -9.88 -4.52 -2.02
C TYR A 39 -10.23 -5.22 -3.34
N TYR A 40 -9.42 -5.00 -4.39
CA TYR A 40 -9.66 -5.53 -5.74
C TYR A 40 -8.62 -6.57 -6.17
N GLY A 41 -7.92 -7.18 -5.21
CA GLY A 41 -7.11 -8.38 -5.43
C GLY A 41 -5.60 -8.19 -5.47
N THR A 42 -5.07 -6.98 -5.27
CA THR A 42 -3.63 -6.79 -5.01
C THR A 42 -3.32 -6.90 -3.52
N ASP A 43 -2.24 -7.60 -3.18
CA ASP A 43 -1.77 -7.76 -1.79
C ASP A 43 -1.07 -6.48 -1.30
N ILE A 44 -1.88 -5.48 -0.94
CA ILE A 44 -1.41 -4.27 -0.28
C ILE A 44 -1.87 -4.34 1.17
N ASP A 45 -0.90 -4.18 2.07
CA ASP A 45 -1.09 -4.35 3.50
C ASP A 45 -2.02 -3.30 4.11
N SER A 46 -2.41 -3.52 5.36
CA SER A 46 -3.14 -2.54 6.14
C SER A 46 -2.30 -1.28 6.37
N ARG A 47 -2.99 -0.15 6.61
CA ARG A 47 -2.37 1.19 6.66
C ARG A 47 -1.22 1.28 7.67
N GLU A 48 -1.35 0.63 8.82
CA GLU A 48 -0.33 0.56 9.86
C GLU A 48 0.99 -0.08 9.39
N HIS A 49 0.95 -0.90 8.35
CA HIS A 49 2.12 -1.55 7.76
C HIS A 49 2.65 -0.82 6.52
N LEU A 50 1.95 0.19 6.01
CA LEU A 50 2.42 1.01 4.90
C LEU A 50 3.35 2.12 5.42
N ILE A 51 4.58 2.18 4.91
CA ILE A 51 5.58 3.12 5.40
C ILE A 51 5.14 4.58 5.22
N ALA A 52 4.44 4.87 4.11
CA ALA A 52 3.96 6.21 3.79
C ALA A 52 2.76 6.68 4.63
N CYS A 53 2.10 5.77 5.36
CA CYS A 53 1.06 6.16 6.32
C CYS A 53 1.63 6.67 7.64
N ASN A 54 2.85 6.25 7.99
CA ASN A 54 3.44 6.51 9.31
C ASN A 54 4.62 7.49 9.26
N HIS A 55 5.14 7.79 8.06
CA HIS A 55 6.35 8.56 7.87
C HIS A 55 6.18 9.54 6.70
N SER A 56 6.71 10.75 6.88
CA SER A 56 6.89 11.72 5.82
C SER A 56 7.90 11.24 4.78
N VAL A 57 7.90 11.85 3.59
CA VAL A 57 8.86 11.52 2.53
C VAL A 57 10.32 11.66 3.02
N GLU A 58 10.60 12.67 3.82
CA GLU A 58 11.94 12.90 4.37
C GLU A 58 12.35 11.85 5.39
N GLU A 59 11.42 11.42 6.26
CA GLU A 59 11.66 10.30 7.18
C GLU A 59 11.88 8.99 6.42
N ILE A 60 11.07 8.72 5.38
CA ILE A 60 11.24 7.52 4.54
C ILE A 60 12.61 7.55 3.86
N ARG A 61 13.02 8.69 3.30
CA ARG A 61 14.35 8.88 2.70
C ARG A 61 15.45 8.49 3.69
N ALA A 62 15.35 8.98 4.93
CA ALA A 62 16.30 8.66 5.99
C ALA A 62 16.28 7.17 6.35
N MET A 63 15.09 6.58 6.52
CA MET A 63 14.92 5.16 6.85
C MET A 63 15.49 4.22 5.80
N ILE A 64 15.36 4.54 4.52
CA ILE A 64 15.94 3.74 3.44
C ILE A 64 17.41 4.04 3.17
N GLY A 65 17.97 5.11 3.75
CA GLY A 65 19.38 5.49 3.60
C GLY A 65 19.74 6.19 2.29
N ALA A 66 18.76 6.75 1.58
CA ALA A 66 18.98 7.45 0.31
C ALA A 66 19.37 8.92 0.53
N ASP A 67 20.08 9.50 -0.43
CA ASP A 67 20.47 10.92 -0.42
C ASP A 67 19.30 11.82 -0.86
N SER A 68 18.44 11.33 -1.77
CA SER A 68 17.15 11.95 -2.04
C SER A 68 16.09 10.91 -2.37
N LEU A 69 14.83 11.21 -2.09
CA LEU A 69 13.69 10.37 -2.41
C LEU A 69 12.67 11.17 -3.21
N GLY A 70 12.14 10.57 -4.28
CA GLY A 70 11.05 11.13 -5.06
C GLY A 70 10.01 10.05 -5.37
N TYR A 71 8.74 10.45 -5.28
CA TYR A 71 7.59 9.64 -5.71
C TYR A 71 7.00 10.23 -6.98
N LEU A 72 6.29 9.41 -7.75
CA LEU A 72 5.39 9.90 -8.77
C LEU A 72 4.27 10.73 -8.11
N ASP A 73 3.95 11.88 -8.69
CA ASP A 73 2.82 12.70 -8.24
C ASP A 73 1.49 11.98 -8.58
N PRO A 74 0.60 11.73 -7.61
CA PRO A 74 -0.73 11.19 -7.89
C PRO A 74 -1.50 11.96 -8.96
N ALA A 75 -1.30 13.27 -9.08
CA ALA A 75 -1.96 14.12 -10.08
C ALA A 75 -1.52 13.82 -11.52
N ASP A 76 -0.38 13.16 -11.70
CA ASP A 76 0.12 12.75 -13.01
C ASP A 76 -0.38 11.37 -13.45
N LEU A 77 -0.96 10.57 -12.54
CA LEU A 77 -1.49 9.23 -12.87
C LEU A 77 -2.49 9.24 -14.04
N PRO A 78 -3.48 10.16 -14.12
CA PRO A 78 -4.44 10.18 -15.22
C PRO A 78 -3.76 10.38 -16.59
N LYS A 79 -2.65 11.14 -16.63
CA LYS A 79 -1.89 11.39 -17.85
C LYS A 79 -1.17 10.13 -18.35
N LEU A 80 -0.83 9.21 -17.44
CA LEU A 80 -0.13 7.96 -17.75
C LEU A 80 -1.08 6.83 -18.14
N SER A 81 -2.31 6.81 -17.61
CA SER A 81 -3.29 5.75 -17.89
C SER A 81 -3.93 5.81 -19.28
N GLY A 82 -3.79 6.93 -19.99
CA GLY A 82 -4.36 7.16 -21.33
C GLY A 82 -5.88 7.32 -21.33
N ASP A 83 -6.42 7.98 -22.37
CA ASP A 83 -7.86 8.26 -22.55
C ASP A 83 -8.72 7.01 -22.81
N SER A 84 -8.12 5.82 -22.85
CA SER A 84 -8.76 4.58 -23.32
C SER A 84 -9.55 3.84 -22.24
N ALA A 85 -9.41 4.20 -20.97
CA ALA A 85 -10.19 3.61 -19.89
C ALA A 85 -11.53 4.34 -19.77
N VAL A 86 -12.59 3.80 -20.38
CA VAL A 86 -13.96 4.23 -20.10
C VAL A 86 -14.19 4.11 -18.58
N GLY A 87 -14.25 5.24 -17.88
CA GLY A 87 -14.39 5.30 -16.41
C GLY A 87 -13.10 5.55 -15.62
N GLY A 88 -11.95 5.74 -16.28
CA GLY A 88 -10.66 6.00 -15.63
C GLY A 88 -9.99 4.76 -15.04
N CYS A 89 -8.80 4.95 -14.45
CA CYS A 89 -8.07 3.92 -13.73
C CYS A 89 -8.30 4.06 -12.21
N CYS A 90 -8.50 2.95 -11.51
CA CYS A 90 -8.60 2.98 -10.04
C CYS A 90 -7.27 3.43 -9.41
N SER A 91 -7.33 4.48 -8.60
CA SER A 91 -6.18 5.04 -7.87
C SER A 91 -6.34 4.95 -6.34
N ALA A 92 -7.31 4.15 -5.86
CA ALA A 92 -7.72 4.08 -4.46
C ALA A 92 -6.57 3.72 -3.49
N CYS A 93 -5.60 2.91 -3.94
CA CYS A 93 -4.40 2.58 -3.15
C CYS A 93 -3.59 3.83 -2.74
N PHE A 94 -3.71 4.92 -3.49
CA PHE A 94 -3.00 6.18 -3.28
C PHE A 94 -3.90 7.26 -2.66
N ASN A 95 -5.12 7.45 -3.15
CA ASN A 95 -6.01 8.54 -2.72
C ASN A 95 -7.15 8.12 -1.77
N GLY A 96 -7.43 6.82 -1.65
CA GLY A 96 -8.52 6.29 -0.82
C GLY A 96 -9.92 6.40 -1.44
N GLU A 97 -10.03 6.84 -2.69
CA GLU A 97 -11.31 6.99 -3.40
C GLU A 97 -11.64 5.68 -4.13
N TYR A 98 -12.33 4.77 -3.44
CA TYR A 98 -12.75 3.50 -4.01
C TYR A 98 -13.99 3.67 -4.90
N PRO A 99 -13.99 3.12 -6.13
CA PRO A 99 -15.16 3.12 -7.01
C PRO A 99 -16.40 2.38 -6.46
N THR A 100 -16.22 1.53 -5.44
CA THR A 100 -17.29 0.76 -4.80
C THR A 100 -17.20 0.90 -3.28
N GLU A 101 -18.29 0.57 -2.58
CA GLU A 101 -18.26 0.41 -1.13
C GLU A 101 -17.18 -0.60 -0.72
N ILE A 102 -16.47 -0.27 0.36
CA ILE A 102 -15.42 -1.12 0.93
C ILE A 102 -15.98 -1.92 2.11
N PRO A 103 -15.45 -3.12 2.39
CA PRO A 103 -15.89 -3.91 3.55
C PRO A 103 -15.66 -3.16 4.87
N THR A 104 -16.65 -3.19 5.78
CA THR A 104 -16.53 -2.65 7.15
C THR A 104 -15.60 -3.49 8.03
N HIS A 105 -15.60 -4.80 7.80
CA HIS A 105 -14.69 -5.76 8.42
C HIS A 105 -13.83 -6.40 7.33
N HIS A 106 -12.54 -6.05 7.34
CA HIS A 106 -11.55 -6.67 6.48
C HIS A 106 -10.48 -7.33 7.35
N SER A 107 -10.40 -8.65 7.30
CA SER A 107 -9.22 -9.37 7.78
C SER A 107 -8.39 -9.76 6.56
N LYS A 108 -7.09 -9.42 6.57
CA LYS A 108 -6.14 -9.81 5.53
C LYS A 108 -6.18 -11.33 5.28
N MET A 109 -6.40 -12.08 6.35
CA MET A 109 -6.45 -13.55 6.37
C MET A 109 -7.83 -14.15 6.07
N ARG A 110 -8.84 -13.34 5.67
CA ARG A 110 -10.22 -13.80 5.45
C ARG A 110 -10.32 -15.04 4.56
N PHE A 111 -9.41 -15.15 3.58
CA PHE A 111 -9.38 -16.26 2.65
C PHE A 111 -8.22 -17.25 2.89
N GLU A 112 -7.32 -16.96 3.83
CA GLU A 112 -6.11 -17.75 4.12
C GLU A 112 -6.33 -18.82 5.21
N GLY A 113 -7.44 -18.75 5.96
CA GLY A 113 -7.81 -19.76 6.96
C GLY A 113 -8.32 -21.08 6.38
N LYS A 114 -8.21 -22.17 7.15
CA LYS A 114 -8.80 -23.45 6.75
C LYS A 114 -10.32 -23.30 6.64
N ILE A 115 -10.92 -23.96 5.64
CA ILE A 115 -12.39 -23.93 5.45
C ILE A 115 -13.12 -24.35 6.74
N SER A 116 -12.55 -25.31 7.49
CA SER A 116 -13.08 -25.77 8.78
C SER A 116 -13.08 -24.73 9.91
N GLU A 117 -12.30 -23.67 9.79
CA GLU A 117 -12.15 -22.62 10.83
C GLU A 117 -13.10 -21.44 10.57
N LYS A 118 -13.54 -21.24 9.32
CA LYS A 118 -14.46 -20.16 8.93
C LYS A 118 -15.85 -20.26 9.56
N GLU A 119 -16.34 -21.48 9.84
CA GLU A 119 -17.66 -21.71 10.44
C GLU A 119 -17.79 -21.22 11.90
N LYS A 120 -16.66 -20.90 12.56
CA LYS A 120 -16.66 -20.35 13.92
C LYS A 120 -16.74 -18.82 13.93
N GLU A 121 -16.03 -18.14 13.05
CA GLU A 121 -16.01 -16.67 12.99
C GLU A 121 -17.37 -16.07 12.57
N GLU A 122 -18.11 -16.73 11.67
CA GLU A 122 -19.46 -16.29 11.29
C GLU A 122 -20.48 -16.37 12.44
N LYS A 123 -20.28 -17.28 13.40
CA LYS A 123 -21.15 -17.42 14.59
C LYS A 123 -20.86 -16.36 15.65
N ASP A 124 -19.60 -15.98 15.80
CA ASP A 124 -19.20 -14.98 16.80
C ASP A 124 -19.51 -13.55 16.31
N GLY A 125 -19.33 -13.26 15.02
CA GLY A 125 -19.67 -11.95 14.43
C GLY A 125 -21.17 -11.60 14.43
N ALA A 126 -22.05 -12.61 14.31
CA ALA A 126 -23.49 -12.41 14.38
C ALA A 126 -24.00 -12.05 15.80
N SER A 127 -23.19 -12.28 16.84
CA SER A 127 -23.55 -11.99 18.23
C SER A 127 -23.28 -10.54 18.65
N ASP A 128 -22.37 -9.83 17.98
CA ASP A 128 -22.07 -8.42 18.25
C ASP A 128 -23.05 -7.45 17.56
N GLU A 129 -23.66 -7.83 16.44
CA GLU A 129 -24.67 -7.02 15.74
C GLU A 129 -25.98 -6.86 16.53
N GLN A 130 -26.26 -7.73 17.51
CA GLN A 130 -27.44 -7.63 18.36
C GLN A 130 -27.26 -6.77 19.62
N LYS A 131 -26.05 -6.27 19.90
CA LYS A 131 -25.77 -5.42 21.07
C LYS A 131 -25.77 -3.91 20.81
N SER A 132 -25.95 -3.48 19.56
CA SER A 132 -25.98 -2.06 19.17
C SER A 132 -27.34 -1.57 18.66
N LYS A 133 -28.45 -2.22 19.07
CA LYS A 133 -29.81 -1.68 18.93
C LYS A 133 -30.41 -1.32 20.28
#